data_AF-A0A6L4B4H9-F1
#
_entry.id   AF-A0A6L4B4H9-F1
#
_cell.length_a   1.000
_cell.length_b   1.000
_cell.length_c   1.000
_cell.angle_alpha   90.00
_cell.angle_beta   90.00
_cell.angle_gamma   90.00
#
_symmetry.space_group_name_H-M   'P 1'
#
loop_
_entity.id
_entity.type
_entity.pdbx_description
1 polymer ?
#
loop_
_entity_poly.entity_id
_entity_poly.type
_entity_poly.pdbx_seq_one_letter_code
_entity_poly.pdbx_strand_id
1 'polypeptide(L)' 'MGIFRLVIAHPCNPETTRLVAEHLDPVWLKQRGYEIARSLGDQGALWKAGTQGQASRLALQLHCRTGHALAIVTD' A
#
# COMPACT_ATOMS: atom_id res chain seq x y z
N MET A 1 -9.34 18.24 -2.18
CA MET A 1 -8.96 16.97 -2.85
C MET A 1 -7.85 16.36 -2.02
N GLY A 2 -8.05 15.17 -1.47
CA GLY A 2 -7.05 14.49 -0.66
C GLY A 2 -5.95 13.90 -1.53
N ILE A 3 -4.71 13.93 -1.06
CA ILE A 3 -3.59 13.26 -1.72
C ILE A 3 -3.53 11.84 -1.18
N PHE A 4 -3.40 10.87 -2.08
CA PHE A 4 -3.17 9.48 -1.71
C PHE A 4 -1.67 9.19 -1.72
N ARG A 5 -1.23 8.42 -0.74
CA ARG A 5 0.17 8.04 -0.54
C ARG A 5 0.29 6.53 -0.60
N LEU A 6 1.13 6.02 -1.49
CA LEU A 6 1.57 4.62 -1.48
C LEU A 6 2.76 4.52 -0.54
N VAL A 7 2.63 3.72 0.51
CA VAL A 7 3.67 3.44 1.49
C VAL A 7 4.05 1.96 1.46
N ILE A 8 5.29 1.66 1.81
CA ILE A 8 5.78 0.29 2.02
C ILE A 8 6.16 0.11 3.49
N ALA A 9 5.59 -0.91 4.14
CA ALA A 9 5.96 -1.32 5.48
C ALA A 9 7.28 -2.09 5.44
N HIS A 10 8.22 -1.74 6.31
CA HIS A 10 9.48 -2.46 6.39
C HIS A 10 9.24 -3.86 7.01
N PRO A 11 9.79 -4.95 6.45
CA PRO A 11 9.53 -6.32 6.92
C PRO A 11 9.96 -6.55 8.38
N CYS A 12 11.02 -5.87 8.84
CA CYS A 12 11.47 -5.95 10.23
C CYS A 12 10.81 -4.94 11.18
N ASN A 13 10.19 -3.88 10.65
CA ASN A 13 9.58 -2.80 11.44
C ASN A 13 8.34 -2.24 10.69
N PRO A 14 7.14 -2.80 10.93
CA PRO A 14 5.93 -2.35 10.26
C PRO A 14 5.55 -0.89 10.60
N GLU A 15 6.05 -0.37 11.72
CA GLU A 15 5.86 1.03 12.12
C GLU A 15 6.71 2.00 11.29
N THR A 16 7.81 1.50 10.70
CA THR A 16 8.62 2.26 9.74
C THR A 16 8.03 2.08 8.35
N THR A 17 7.01 2.86 8.05
CA THR A 17 6.47 2.97 6.69
C THR A 17 7.28 3.98 5.88
N ARG A 18 7.68 3.59 4.67
CA ARG A 18 8.38 4.46 3.73
C ARG A 18 7.43 4.90 2.63
N LEU A 19 7.38 6.20 2.35
CA LEU A 19 6.67 6.73 1.19
C LEU A 19 7.32 6.26 -0.11
N VAL A 20 6.53 5.66 -0.99
CA VAL A 20 6.94 5.17 -2.31
C VAL A 20 6.48 6.13 -3.40
N ALA A 21 5.23 6.60 -3.32
CA ALA A 21 4.67 7.52 -4.29
C ALA A 21 3.50 8.31 -3.68
N GLU A 22 3.25 9.50 -4.22
CA GLU A 22 2.08 10.33 -3.91
C GLU A 22 1.34 10.68 -5.19
N HIS A 23 0.01 10.58 -5.18
CA HIS A 23 -0.80 10.88 -6.34
C HIS A 23 -2.24 11.25 -5.95
N LEU A 24 -2.89 12.08 -6.78
CA LEU A 24 -4.28 12.49 -6.58
C LEU A 24 -5.28 11.39 -6.99
N ASP A 25 -4.90 10.55 -7.94
CA ASP A 25 -5.68 9.39 -8.38
C ASP A 25 -5.19 8.09 -7.70
N PRO A 26 -6.02 7.42 -6.88
CA PRO A 26 -5.67 6.17 -6.23
C PRO A 26 -5.56 5.00 -7.21
N VAL A 27 -6.13 5.07 -8.42
CA VAL A 27 -6.00 4.02 -9.45
C VAL A 27 -4.55 3.93 -9.92
N TRP A 28 -3.89 5.08 -10.11
CA TRP A 28 -2.47 5.13 -10.46
C TRP A 28 -1.61 4.45 -9.39
N LEU A 29 -1.88 4.72 -8.10
CA LEU A 29 -1.15 4.08 -6.99
C LEU A 29 -1.40 2.58 -6.90
N LYS A 30 -2.61 2.11 -7.21
CA LYS A 30 -2.93 0.68 -7.29
C LYS A 30 -2.11 -0.01 -8.36
N GLN A 31 -2.02 0.58 -9.57
CA GLN A 31 -1.20 0.06 -10.66
C GLN A 31 0.28 0.02 -10.25
N ARG A 32 0.77 1.10 -9.64
CA ARG A 32 2.15 1.17 -9.15
C ARG A 32 2.46 0.10 -8.10
N GLY A 33 1.55 -0.15 -7.16
CA GLY A 33 1.74 -1.23 -6.19
C GLY A 33 1.76 -2.62 -6.82
N TYR A 34 0.96 -2.88 -7.86
CA TYR A 34 1.03 -4.14 -8.60
C TYR A 34 2.36 -4.32 -9.33
N GLU A 35 2.90 -3.28 -9.95
CA GLU A 35 4.23 -3.33 -10.59
C GLU A 35 5.33 -3.68 -9.59
N ILE A 36 5.29 -3.08 -8.40
CA ILE A 36 6.24 -3.36 -7.33
C ILE A 36 6.09 -4.81 -6.85
N ALA A 37 4.87 -5.27 -6.57
CA ALA A 37 4.63 -6.65 -6.16
C ALA A 37 5.13 -7.66 -7.19
N ARG A 38 4.87 -7.42 -8.50
CA ARG A 38 5.39 -8.26 -9.58
C ARG A 38 6.92 -8.28 -9.62
N SER A 39 7.56 -7.13 -9.41
CA SER A 39 9.02 -7.01 -9.37
C SER A 39 9.65 -7.76 -8.19
N LEU A 40 8.89 -7.94 -7.10
CA LEU A 40 9.25 -8.75 -5.94
C LEU A 40 8.92 -10.25 -6.10
N GLY A 41 8.34 -10.65 -7.24
CA GLY A 41 7.93 -12.04 -7.52
C GLY A 41 6.51 -12.38 -7.05
N ASP A 42 5.76 -11.41 -6.51
CA ASP A 42 4.39 -11.59 -6.02
C ASP A 42 3.36 -11.31 -7.13
N GLN A 43 3.23 -12.26 -8.06
CA GLN A 43 2.29 -12.18 -9.20
C GLN A 43 0.81 -12.23 -8.79
N GLY A 44 0.51 -12.81 -7.61
CA GLY A 44 -0.85 -12.99 -7.09
C GLY A 44 -1.29 -11.92 -6.08
N ALA A 45 -0.62 -10.76 -6.06
CA ALA A 45 -0.93 -9.72 -5.09
C ALA A 45 -2.37 -9.19 -5.27
N LEU A 46 -3.07 -8.91 -4.17
CA LEU A 46 -4.46 -8.42 -4.20
C LEU A 46 -4.65 -7.24 -3.24
N TRP A 47 -5.26 -6.17 -3.72
CA TRP A 47 -5.66 -5.05 -2.87
C TRP A 47 -6.86 -5.46 -2.00
N LYS A 48 -6.74 -5.26 -0.69
CA LYS A 48 -7.82 -5.47 0.28
C LYS A 48 -8.03 -4.18 1.07
N ALA A 49 -9.27 -3.96 1.52
CA ALA A 49 -9.55 -2.92 2.50
C ALA A 49 -8.84 -3.28 3.81
N GLY A 50 -7.93 -2.43 4.25
CA GLY A 50 -7.27 -2.56 5.54
C GLY A 50 -8.18 -2.03 6.64
N THR A 51 -8.46 -2.84 7.65
CA THR A 51 -9.09 -2.40 8.89
C THR A 51 -8.00 -1.99 9.87
N GLN A 52 -7.51 -0.76 9.79
CA GLN A 52 -6.68 -0.24 10.88
C GLN A 52 -7.60 0.36 11.95
N GLY A 53 -7.65 -0.30 13.10
CA GLY A 53 -8.28 0.24 14.30
C GLY A 53 -7.64 1.57 14.68
N GLN A 54 -8.50 2.51 15.08
CA GLN A 54 -8.20 3.87 15.56
C GLN A 54 -7.71 4.87 14.50
N ALA A 55 -8.62 5.81 14.21
CA ALA A 55 -8.42 7.12 13.61
C ALA A 55 -8.13 7.18 12.08
N SER A 56 -9.22 7.10 11.32
CA SER A 56 -9.57 8.11 10.30
C SER A 56 -8.89 8.12 8.93
N ARG A 57 -8.25 7.03 8.47
CA ARG A 57 -7.80 6.96 7.06
C ARG A 57 -8.20 5.62 6.44
N LEU A 58 -9.02 5.68 5.39
CA LEU A 58 -9.32 4.53 4.54
C LEU A 58 -8.02 4.03 3.90
N ALA A 59 -7.46 2.95 4.45
CA ALA A 59 -6.23 2.36 3.96
C ALA A 59 -6.53 1.14 3.10
N LEU A 60 -6.00 1.10 1.87
CA LEU A 60 -5.97 -0.13 1.07
C LEU A 60 -4.63 -0.81 1.30
N GLN A 61 -4.61 -2.11 1.55
CA GLN A 61 -3.39 -2.88 1.73
C GLN A 61 -3.22 -3.87 0.58
N LEU A 62 -2.02 -3.96 0.02
CA LEU A 62 -1.69 -4.95 -1.00
C LEU A 62 -1.16 -6.19 -0.29
N HIS A 63 -1.94 -7.26 -0.40
CA HIS A 63 -1.60 -8.55 0.17
C HIS A 63 -0.78 -9.33 -0.86
N CYS A 64 0.50 -9.51 -0.58
CA CYS A 64 1.41 -10.38 -1.31
C CYS A 64 1.41 -11.79 -0.68
N ARG A 65 1.94 -12.79 -1.38
CA ARG A 65 2.01 -14.17 -0.85
C ARG A 65 3.01 -14.27 0.29
N THR A 66 4.01 -13.41 0.26
CA THR A 66 5.09 -13.29 1.25
C THR A 66 4.69 -12.48 2.49
N GLY A 67 3.54 -11.80 2.49
CA GLY A 67 3.06 -10.94 3.58
C GLY A 67 2.47 -9.62 3.09
N HIS A 68 2.20 -8.69 4.01
CA HIS A 68 1.78 -7.33 3.67
C HIS A 68 3.02 -6.45 3.51
N ALA A 69 3.17 -5.83 2.34
CA ALA A 69 4.28 -4.92 2.07
C ALA A 69 3.80 -3.51 1.75
N LEU A 70 2.73 -3.34 0.98
CA LEU A 70 2.33 -2.03 0.44
C LEU A 70 0.96 -1.60 0.96
N ALA A 71 0.77 -0.32 1.21
CA ALA A 71 -0.51 0.27 1.58
C ALA A 71 -0.73 1.62 0.89
N ILE A 72 -1.97 1.95 0.54
CA ILE A 72 -2.39 3.27 0.10
C ILE A 72 -3.13 3.91 1.26
N VAL A 73 -2.65 5.06 1.73
CA VAL A 73 -3.29 5.88 2.77
C VAL A 73 -3.71 7.21 2.16
N THR A 74 -4.88 7.72 2.55
CA THR A 74 -5.24 9.12 2.26
C THR A 74 -4.66 9.99 3.37
N ASP A 75 -4.13 11.17 3.06
CA ASP A 75 -3.92 12.19 4.10
C ASP A 75 -5.28 12.74 4.59
#